data_AF-A0A0P1FIT5-F1
#
_entry.id   AF-A0A0P1FIT5-F1
#
_cell.length_a   1.000
_cell.length_b   1.000
_cell.length_c   1.000
_cell.angle_alpha   90.00
_cell.angle_beta   90.00
_cell.angle_gamma   90.00
#
_symmetry.space_group_name_H-M   'P 1'
#
loop_
_entity.id
_entity.type
_entity.pdbx_description
1 polymer ?
#
loop_
_entity_poly.entity_id
_entity_poly.type
_entity_poly.pdbx_seq_one_letter_code
_entity_poly.pdbx_strand_id
1 'polypeptide(L)' 'MPRYAITETAGRFVAGQTNTGVGTVLELTEKQAEHEVRLGSLRALDVKPASKATKPAKPVVKSDTPEATE' A
#
# COMPACT_ATOMS: atom_id res chain seq x y z
N MET A 1 -16.14 -1.94 4.62
CA MET A 1 -14.87 -2.56 5.06
C MET A 1 -13.83 -1.44 5.14
N PRO A 2 -13.06 -1.34 6.23
CA PRO A 2 -12.11 -0.24 6.41
C PRO A 2 -10.93 -0.28 5.43
N ARG A 3 -10.44 0.91 5.08
CA ARG A 3 -9.32 1.11 4.15
C ARG A 3 -8.01 1.32 4.90
N TYR A 4 -6.95 0.69 4.42
CA TYR A 4 -5.60 0.80 4.97
C TYR A 4 -4.57 1.03 3.87
N ALA A 5 -3.60 1.91 4.12
CA ALA A 5 -2.48 2.15 3.22
C ALA A 5 -1.24 1.37 3.67
N ILE A 6 -0.55 0.75 2.72
CA ILE A 6 0.77 0.13 2.94
C ILE A 6 1.82 1.22 3.23
N THR A 7 2.65 0.98 4.25
CA THR A 7 3.72 1.91 4.67
C THR A 7 5.11 1.41 4.24
N GLU A 8 6.14 2.25 4.43
CA GLU A 8 7.54 1.91 4.13
C GLU A 8 8.11 0.81 5.04
N THR A 9 7.48 0.57 6.19
CA THR A 9 7.85 -0.50 7.12
C THR A 9 7.16 -1.82 6.78
N ALA A 10 6.28 -1.84 5.78
CA ALA A 10 5.63 -3.05 5.33
C ALA A 10 6.63 -4.03 4.71
N GLY A 11 6.56 -5.28 5.16
CA GLY A 11 7.32 -6.37 4.58
C GLY A 11 6.86 -6.75 3.17
N ARG A 12 7.43 -7.82 2.62
CA ARG A 12 7.08 -8.35 1.29
C ARG A 12 5.62 -8.83 1.19
N PHE A 13 5.00 -9.12 2.34
CA PHE A 13 3.60 -9.50 2.47
C PHE A 13 2.94 -8.66 3.55
N VAL A 14 1.67 -8.31 3.34
CA VAL A 14 0.84 -7.51 4.26
C VAL A 14 -0.51 -8.19 4.38
N ALA A 15 -0.92 -8.57 5.59
CA ALA A 15 -2.20 -9.25 5.85
C ALA A 15 -2.44 -10.50 4.97
N GLY A 16 -1.37 -11.22 4.61
CA GLY A 16 -1.43 -12.42 3.75
C GLY A 16 -1.52 -12.13 2.24
N GLN A 17 -1.44 -10.87 1.81
CA GLN A 17 -1.37 -10.48 0.41
C GLN A 17 0.04 -10.01 0.03
N THR A 18 0.40 -10.15 -1.25
CA THR A 18 1.66 -9.63 -1.80
C THR A 18 1.67 -8.11 -1.69
N ASN A 19 2.72 -7.55 -1.09
CA ASN A 19 2.91 -6.11 -1.04
C ASN A 19 3.18 -5.56 -2.45
N THR A 20 2.28 -4.71 -2.95
CA THR A 20 2.36 -4.07 -4.26
C THR A 20 3.09 -2.71 -4.23
N GLY A 21 3.47 -2.24 -3.05
CA GLY A 21 4.20 -1.00 -2.84
C GLY A 21 3.55 -0.07 -1.81
N VAL A 22 4.39 0.77 -1.22
CA VAL A 22 4.00 1.83 -0.27
C VAL A 22 2.97 2.77 -0.90
N GLY A 23 1.94 3.12 -0.15
CA GLY A 23 0.84 3.97 -0.60
C GLY A 23 -0.26 3.22 -1.35
N THR A 24 -0.11 1.91 -1.59
CA THR A 24 -1.23 1.09 -2.05
C THR A 24 -2.30 1.02 -0.96
N VAL A 25 -3.57 1.19 -1.35
CA VAL A 25 -4.71 1.05 -0.44
C VAL A 25 -5.29 -0.36 -0.55
N LEU A 26 -5.42 -1.02 0.58
CA LEU A 26 -6.06 -2.32 0.74
C LEU A 26 -7.34 -2.15 1.57
N GLU A 27 -8.40 -2.82 1.13
CA GLU A 27 -9.64 -2.95 1.90
C GLU A 27 -9.56 -4.25 2.70
N LEU A 28 -9.38 -4.11 4.01
CA LEU A 28 -9.17 -5.24 4.93
C LEU A 28 -10.19 -5.17 6.06
N THR A 29 -10.44 -6.30 6.70
CA THR A 29 -11.19 -6.31 7.96
C THR A 29 -10.33 -5.77 9.10
N GLU A 30 -10.95 -5.20 10.14
CA GLU A 30 -10.20 -4.71 11.31
C GLU A 30 -9.33 -5.80 11.92
N LYS A 31 -9.82 -7.04 11.99
CA LYS A 31 -9.05 -8.18 12.52
C LYS A 31 -7.80 -8.52 11.72
N GLN A 32 -7.86 -8.38 10.40
CA GLN A 32 -6.67 -8.60 9.54
C GLN A 32 -5.69 -7.44 9.65
N ALA A 33 -6.20 -6.20 9.73
CA ALA A 33 -5.36 -5.02 9.77
C ALA A 33 -4.78 -4.73 11.16
N GLU A 34 -5.41 -5.17 12.26
CA GLU A 34 -4.98 -4.89 13.64
C GLU A 34 -3.50 -5.25 13.87
N HIS A 35 -3.08 -6.42 13.38
CA HIS A 35 -1.71 -6.89 13.51
C HIS A 35 -0.73 -6.05 12.67
N GLU A 36 -1.06 -5.80 11.40
CA GLU A 36 -0.24 -5.01 10.47
C GLU A 36 -0.15 -3.53 10.87
N VAL A 37 -1.24 -2.95 11.37
CA VAL A 37 -1.29 -1.59 11.89
C VAL A 37 -0.45 -1.48 13.16
N ARG A 38 -0.49 -2.49 14.03
CA ARG A 38 0.37 -2.56 15.22
C ARG A 38 1.85 -2.70 14.88
N LEU A 39 2.18 -3.46 13.84
CA LEU A 39 3.54 -3.55 13.28
C LEU A 39 3.96 -2.29 12.54
N GLY A 40 3.00 -1.41 12.20
CA GLY A 40 3.21 -0.20 11.43
C GLY A 40 3.26 -0.42 9.92
N SER A 41 3.11 -1.66 9.44
CA SER A 41 3.07 -2.05 8.02
C SER A 41 1.82 -1.51 7.30
N LEU A 42 0.74 -1.25 8.03
CA LEU A 42 -0.47 -0.61 7.52
C LEU A 42 -0.82 0.65 8.29
N ARG A 43 -1.42 1.60 7.59
CA ARG A 43 -2.02 2.81 8.16
C ARG A 43 -3.50 2.86 7.84
N ALA A 44 -4.33 2.95 8.86
CA ALA A 44 -5.77 3.12 8.66
C ALA A 44 -6.08 4.48 8.01
N LEU A 45 -6.91 4.47 6.96
CA LEU A 45 -7.38 5.66 6.24
C LEU A 45 -8.81 6.05 6.60
N ASP A 46 -9.64 5.07 6.96
CA ASP A 46 -11.07 5.27 7.26
C ASP A 46 -11.30 5.97 8.61
N VAL A 47 -10.42 5.72 9.58
CA VAL A 47 -10.37 6.48 10.84
C VAL A 47 -9.50 7.70 10.62
N LYS A 48 -10.09 8.83 10.21
CA LYS A 48 -9.45 10.15 10.02
C LYS A 48 -8.24 10.31 10.95
N PRO A 49 -7.01 10.02 10.50
CA PRO A 49 -5.84 10.29 11.29
C PRO A 49 -5.52 11.75 11.01
N ALA A 50 -5.38 12.56 12.07
CA ALA A 50 -4.79 13.89 11.92
C ALA A 50 -3.50 13.79 11.08
N SER A 51 -3.41 14.69 10.10
CA SER A 51 -2.42 14.80 9.03
C SER A 51 -1.02 14.25 9.33
N LYS A 52 -0.49 13.49 8.37
CA LYS A 52 0.85 13.66 7.77
C LYS A 52 1.06 12.59 6.70
N ALA A 53 1.32 13.04 5.47
CA ALA A 53 2.01 12.41 4.32
C ALA A 53 1.68 10.93 3.99
N THR A 54 1.54 10.50 2.73
CA THR A 54 2.29 10.92 1.53
C THR A 54 1.41 10.63 0.31
N LYS A 55 1.57 11.48 -0.71
CA LYS A 55 0.86 11.47 -2.00
C LYS A 55 0.77 10.05 -2.61
N PRO A 56 -0.35 9.69 -3.27
CA PRO A 56 -0.41 8.45 -4.03
C PRO A 56 0.65 8.55 -5.15
N ALA A 57 1.68 7.72 -5.06
CA ALA A 57 2.56 7.48 -6.18
C ALA A 57 1.70 6.82 -7.25
N LYS A 58 1.42 7.61 -8.29
CA LYS A 58 0.90 7.18 -9.58
C LYS A 58 1.50 5.82 -9.95
N PRO A 59 0.73 4.84 -10.49
CA PRO A 59 1.38 3.77 -11.21
C PRO A 59 2.14 4.45 -12.35
N VAL A 60 3.47 4.46 -12.27
CA VAL A 60 4.27 4.89 -13.40
C VAL A 60 4.11 3.78 -14.43
N VAL A 61 3.19 4.00 -15.35
CA VAL A 61 3.22 3.37 -16.65
C VAL A 61 4.54 3.78 -17.28
N LYS A 62 5.48 2.84 -17.39
CA LYS A 62 6.56 2.85 -18.37
C LYS A 62 6.79 1.41 -18.84
N SER A 63 5.81 0.88 -19.57
CA SER A 63 6.16 0.06 -20.73
C SER A 63 6.36 1.05 -21.88
N ASP A 64 7.55 1.64 -21.93
CA ASP A 64 8.04 2.37 -23.09
C ASP A 64 9.04 1.44 -23.78
N THR A 65 8.57 0.87 -24.88
CA THR A 65 9.26 0.02 -25.85
C THR A 65 10.43 0.77 -26.49
N PRO A 66 11.45 0.07 -27.04
CA PRO A 66 11.70 0.32 -28.46
C PRO A 66 11.90 -0.95 -29.28
N GLU A 67 11.24 -0.92 -30.43
CA GLU A 67 11.50 -1.67 -31.66
C GLU A 67 12.89 -1.34 -32.23
N ALA A 68 13.65 -2.36 -32.65
CA ALA A 68 14.72 -2.36 -33.68
C ALA A 68 15.30 -3.79 -33.76
N THR A 69 15.01 -4.59 -34.79
CA THR A 69 15.81 -4.75 -36.03
C THR A 69 17.23 -5.29 -35.77
N GLU A 70 17.42 -6.59 -36.01
CA GLU A 70 18.29 -7.15 -37.06
C GLU A 70 17.81 -8.56 -37.43
#